data_AF-A0A5S3WDQ9-F1
#
_entry.id   AF-A0A5S3WDQ9-F1
#
_cell.length_a   1.000
_cell.length_b   1.000
_cell.length_c   1.000
_cell.angle_alpha   90.00
_cell.angle_beta   90.00
_cell.angle_gamma   90.00
#
_symmetry.space_group_name_H-M   'P 1'
#
loop_
_entity.id
_entity.type
_entity.pdbx_description
1 polymer ?
#
loop_
_entity_poly.entity_id
_entity_poly.type
_entity_poly.pdbx_seq_one_letter_code
_entity_poly.pdbx_strand_id
1 'polypeptide(L)'
;MKLLWLCLFLMCSFKIFAVDVVIHNLDSLTTNGQETVATWIDQSLAKTQNTLGPLQQTTLPIYLKPQYFAFEPVPWASVKRNNPDGLELHIDRYASLNAFRKDWTLYHELSHLYLPLLPYTGFWLSEGFASYMQNVIMRDSGVISQAQFVQRLNAGFERARLQTKTKQQPLNELSSDMWRQRAQQRVYWTGAAFFVEADLALQKQGLSLASVIKRYQACCRTARSSARTFIKELDKLSRSSVFTTLYAKYNTRTDFPAVTKAQLNKL
;
A
#
# COMPACT_ATOMS: atom_id res chain seq x y z
N MET A 1 -2.38 24.13 55.92
CA MET A 1 -1.50 23.19 55.18
C MET A 1 -2.07 22.99 53.79
N LYS A 2 -1.42 23.49 52.74
CA LYS A 2 -1.86 23.36 51.34
C LYS A 2 -1.36 22.02 50.78
N LEU A 3 -2.26 21.15 50.34
CA LEU A 3 -1.88 19.95 49.56
C LEU A 3 -1.58 20.37 48.12
N LEU A 4 -0.34 20.19 47.68
CA LEU A 4 0.04 20.24 46.27
C LEU A 4 -0.29 18.90 45.62
N TRP A 5 -1.10 18.93 44.56
CA TRP A 5 -1.25 17.82 43.61
C TRP A 5 -0.09 17.86 42.61
N LEU A 6 0.72 16.79 42.58
CA LEU A 6 1.73 16.56 41.56
C LEU A 6 1.11 15.76 40.41
N CYS A 7 0.82 16.42 39.29
CA CYS A 7 0.48 15.74 38.04
C CYS A 7 1.76 15.13 37.44
N LEU A 8 1.89 13.81 37.50
CA LEU A 8 2.97 13.06 36.87
C LEU A 8 2.69 12.97 35.36
N PHE A 9 3.34 13.82 34.56
CA PHE A 9 3.35 13.68 33.09
C PHE A 9 4.22 12.48 32.71
N LEU A 10 3.58 11.36 32.34
CA LEU A 10 4.25 10.20 31.78
C LEU A 10 4.70 10.53 30.34
N MET A 11 5.94 10.98 30.18
CA MET A 11 6.58 11.15 28.88
C MET A 11 6.92 9.75 28.33
N CYS A 12 6.02 9.16 27.54
CA CYS A 12 6.35 8.00 26.71
C CYS A 12 7.36 8.42 25.63
N SER A 13 8.64 8.14 25.88
CA SER A 13 9.68 8.25 24.85
C SER A 13 9.48 7.14 23.83
N PHE A 14 8.82 7.44 22.71
CA PHE A 14 8.83 6.56 21.55
C PHE A 14 10.23 6.59 20.94
N LYS A 15 11.04 5.56 21.21
CA LYS A 15 12.25 5.32 20.41
C LYS A 15 11.80 4.94 18.99
N ILE A 16 11.85 5.90 18.08
CA ILE A 16 11.69 5.64 16.64
C ILE A 16 13.00 5.01 16.18
N PHE A 17 13.06 3.67 16.13
CA PHE A 17 14.14 3.00 15.44
C PHE A 17 13.91 3.15 13.94
N ALA A 18 14.89 3.71 13.22
CA ALA A 18 14.90 3.69 11.77
C ALA A 18 14.94 2.23 11.30
N VAL A 19 14.23 1.91 10.22
CA VAL A 19 14.29 0.57 9.63
C VAL A 19 15.64 0.40 8.96
N ASP A 20 16.36 -0.65 9.34
CA ASP A 20 17.62 -1.04 8.73
C ASP A 20 17.37 -1.72 7.38
N VAL A 21 17.75 -1.08 6.28
CA VAL A 21 17.53 -1.57 4.92
C VAL A 21 18.73 -2.41 4.49
N VAL A 22 18.50 -3.70 4.25
CA VAL A 22 19.54 -4.64 3.83
C VAL A 22 19.35 -4.99 2.36
N ILE A 23 20.18 -4.40 1.49
CA ILE A 23 20.07 -4.59 0.04
C ILE A 23 21.01 -5.72 -0.40
N HIS A 24 20.44 -6.86 -0.78
CA HIS A 24 21.15 -8.01 -1.33
C HIS A 24 21.41 -7.83 -2.83
N ASN A 25 22.58 -8.28 -3.28
CA ASN A 25 23.07 -8.20 -4.67
C ASN A 25 23.27 -6.76 -5.20
N LEU A 26 23.44 -5.78 -4.32
CA LEU A 26 23.71 -4.40 -4.72
C LEU A 26 25.05 -4.29 -5.49
N ASP A 27 26.06 -5.02 -5.02
CA ASP A 27 27.41 -5.14 -5.58
C ASP A 27 27.43 -5.64 -7.04
N SER A 28 26.36 -6.26 -7.52
CA SER A 28 26.23 -6.64 -8.93
C SER A 28 26.07 -5.46 -9.89
N LEU A 29 25.80 -4.24 -9.38
CA LEU A 29 25.72 -2.98 -10.13
C LEU A 29 27.07 -2.24 -10.18
N THR A 30 27.22 -1.31 -11.12
CA THR A 30 28.35 -0.35 -11.10
C THR A 30 28.26 0.56 -9.88
N THR A 31 29.36 1.17 -9.44
CA THR A 31 29.37 2.08 -8.27
C THR A 31 28.30 3.16 -8.35
N ASN A 32 28.14 3.81 -9.50
CA ASN A 32 27.07 4.80 -9.73
C ASN A 32 25.66 4.19 -9.66
N GLY A 33 25.50 2.95 -10.16
CA GLY A 33 24.25 2.20 -10.06
C GLY A 33 23.91 1.84 -8.61
N GLN A 34 24.91 1.46 -7.81
CA GLN A 34 24.75 1.18 -6.38
C GLN A 34 24.23 2.41 -5.63
N GLU A 35 24.88 3.57 -5.81
CA GLU A 35 24.46 4.83 -5.20
C GLU A 35 23.05 5.24 -5.65
N THR A 36 22.76 5.10 -6.96
CA THR A 36 21.44 5.41 -7.52
C THR A 36 20.34 4.56 -6.90
N VAL A 37 20.54 3.24 -6.82
CA VAL A 37 19.54 2.29 -6.32
C VAL A 37 19.36 2.40 -4.81
N ALA A 38 20.45 2.55 -4.05
CA ALA A 38 20.37 2.78 -2.61
C ALA A 38 19.61 4.09 -2.30
N THR A 39 19.98 5.19 -2.96
CA THR A 39 19.30 6.49 -2.80
C THR A 39 17.82 6.40 -3.15
N TRP A 40 17.47 5.70 -4.23
CA TRP A 40 16.08 5.51 -4.63
C TRP A 40 15.28 4.74 -3.57
N ILE A 41 15.81 3.61 -3.10
CA ILE A 41 15.17 2.77 -2.10
C ILE A 41 14.93 3.56 -0.80
N ASP A 42 15.95 4.25 -0.30
CA ASP A 42 15.86 5.02 0.93
C ASP A 42 14.82 6.14 0.81
N GLN A 43 14.82 6.86 -0.31
CA GLN A 43 13.84 7.92 -0.56
C GLN A 43 12.42 7.40 -0.70
N SER A 44 12.23 6.27 -1.38
CA SER A 44 10.91 5.64 -1.51
C SER A 44 10.40 5.12 -0.17
N LEU A 45 11.25 4.50 0.65
CA LEU A 45 10.90 4.05 2.00
C LEU A 45 10.53 5.23 2.90
N ALA A 46 11.36 6.28 2.93
CA ALA A 46 11.11 7.48 3.72
C ALA A 46 9.79 8.15 3.35
N LYS A 47 9.50 8.28 2.04
CA LYS A 47 8.22 8.81 1.55
C LYS A 47 7.04 7.94 1.98
N THR A 48 7.14 6.62 1.85
CA THR A 48 6.10 5.70 2.33
C THR A 48 5.88 5.83 3.84
N GLN A 49 6.95 5.89 4.64
CA GLN A 49 6.86 6.01 6.09
C GLN A 49 6.34 7.37 6.57
N ASN A 50 6.58 8.44 5.80
CA ASN A 50 5.98 9.75 6.06
C ASN A 50 4.45 9.68 5.95
N THR A 51 3.93 8.95 4.96
CA THR A 51 2.48 8.77 4.76
C THR A 51 1.88 7.74 5.73
N LEU A 52 2.48 6.55 5.85
CA LEU A 52 1.89 5.39 6.55
C LEU A 52 2.46 5.13 7.95
N GLY A 53 3.45 5.90 8.39
CA GLY A 53 4.19 5.66 9.64
C GLY A 53 5.32 4.65 9.49
N PRO A 54 6.12 4.42 10.55
CA PRO A 54 7.21 3.44 10.50
C PRO A 54 6.66 2.02 10.32
N LEU A 55 7.49 1.14 9.73
CA LEU A 55 7.18 -0.28 9.70
C LEU A 55 7.36 -0.86 11.12
N GLN A 56 6.56 -1.86 11.48
CA GLN A 56 6.72 -2.59 12.74
C GLN A 56 8.02 -3.40 12.78
N GLN A 57 8.49 -3.89 11.63
CA GLN A 57 9.77 -4.59 11.54
C GLN A 57 10.94 -3.60 11.58
N THR A 58 12.04 -4.00 12.22
CA THR A 58 13.25 -3.17 12.35
C THR A 58 14.21 -3.33 11.19
N THR A 59 14.04 -4.36 10.36
CA THR A 59 14.91 -4.66 9.21
C THR A 59 14.06 -4.90 7.97
N LEU A 60 14.47 -4.38 6.82
CA LEU A 60 13.84 -4.59 5.52
C LEU A 60 14.85 -5.20 4.53
N PRO A 61 14.85 -6.52 4.34
CA PRO A 61 15.65 -7.16 3.29
C PRO A 61 15.06 -6.88 1.91
N ILE A 62 15.91 -6.43 0.99
CA ILE A 62 15.59 -6.16 -0.41
C ILE A 62 16.50 -7.01 -1.30
N TYR A 63 15.93 -7.89 -2.10
CA TYR A 63 16.65 -8.77 -3.02
C TYR A 63 16.63 -8.18 -4.43
N LEU A 64 17.76 -7.64 -4.88
CA LEU A 64 17.86 -7.09 -6.23
C LEU A 64 18.08 -8.19 -7.26
N LYS A 65 17.38 -8.03 -8.39
CA LYS A 65 17.51 -8.82 -9.62
C LYS A 65 17.73 -7.88 -10.81
N PRO A 66 18.93 -7.28 -10.95
CA PRO A 66 19.18 -6.33 -12.04
C PRO A 66 19.04 -7.00 -13.41
N GLN A 67 18.30 -6.33 -14.30
CA GLN A 67 18.05 -6.76 -15.67
C GLN A 67 18.93 -5.95 -16.61
N TYR A 68 19.51 -6.62 -17.61
CA TYR A 68 20.33 -5.96 -18.63
C TYR A 68 19.49 -5.23 -19.67
N PHE A 69 18.31 -5.78 -19.96
CA PHE A 69 17.33 -5.21 -20.87
C PHE A 69 15.97 -5.17 -20.15
N ALA A 70 15.44 -3.97 -19.96
CA ALA A 70 14.13 -3.74 -19.39
C ALA A 70 13.50 -2.51 -20.06
N PHE A 71 12.17 -2.51 -20.18
CA PHE A 71 11.41 -1.41 -20.80
C PHE A 71 10.86 -0.42 -19.77
N GLU A 72 10.97 -0.76 -18.49
CA GLU A 72 10.51 0.04 -17.35
C GLU A 72 11.60 0.03 -16.27
N PRO A 73 11.67 1.04 -15.38
CA PRO A 73 12.65 1.05 -14.29
C PRO A 73 12.54 -0.15 -13.37
N VAL A 74 11.32 -0.60 -13.07
CA VAL A 74 11.04 -1.77 -12.23
C VAL A 74 10.01 -2.66 -12.95
N PRO A 75 10.42 -3.50 -13.92
CA PRO A 75 9.49 -4.32 -14.71
C PRO A 75 8.71 -5.34 -13.88
N TRP A 76 9.23 -5.74 -12.71
CA TRP A 76 8.56 -6.65 -11.81
C TRP A 76 9.07 -6.52 -10.39
N ALA A 77 8.19 -6.71 -9.42
CA ALA A 77 8.54 -6.81 -8.03
C ALA A 77 7.56 -7.73 -7.29
N SER A 78 7.95 -8.16 -6.09
CA SER A 78 7.05 -8.89 -5.19
C SER A 78 7.47 -8.76 -3.73
N VAL A 79 6.50 -8.86 -2.83
CA VAL A 79 6.77 -9.07 -1.40
C VAL A 79 7.19 -10.52 -1.12
N LYS A 80 8.27 -10.69 -0.36
CA LYS A 80 8.69 -11.95 0.25
C LYS A 80 8.19 -12.01 1.70
N ARG A 81 7.19 -12.84 1.97
CA ARG A 81 6.59 -13.00 3.31
C ARG A 81 7.39 -13.96 4.20
N ASN A 82 8.57 -13.50 4.64
CA ASN A 82 9.51 -14.22 5.52
C ASN A 82 9.47 -13.64 6.96
N ASN A 83 10.47 -13.92 7.79
CA ASN A 83 10.67 -13.28 9.08
C ASN A 83 12.06 -12.59 9.13
N PRO A 84 12.16 -11.27 8.86
CA PRO A 84 11.08 -10.32 8.55
C PRO A 84 10.56 -10.42 7.11
N ASP A 85 9.46 -9.71 6.79
CA ASP A 85 9.03 -9.52 5.40
C ASP A 85 10.11 -8.76 4.60
N GLY A 86 10.25 -9.06 3.32
CA GLY A 86 11.19 -8.40 2.41
C GLY A 86 10.58 -8.10 1.05
N LEU A 87 11.37 -7.51 0.17
CA LEU A 87 10.99 -7.23 -1.23
C LEU A 87 11.97 -7.90 -2.19
N GLU A 88 11.48 -8.36 -3.33
CA GLU A 88 12.31 -8.72 -4.48
C GLU A 88 12.01 -7.73 -5.61
N LEU A 89 13.06 -7.11 -6.15
CA LEU A 89 12.95 -6.06 -7.16
C LEU A 89 13.73 -6.47 -8.40
N HIS A 90 13.03 -6.63 -9.52
CA HIS A 90 13.66 -6.72 -10.82
C HIS A 90 13.73 -5.31 -11.39
N ILE A 91 14.95 -4.82 -11.63
CA ILE A 91 15.19 -3.42 -11.99
C ILE A 91 15.95 -3.30 -13.30
N ASP A 92 15.68 -2.26 -14.07
CA ASP A 92 16.60 -1.81 -15.11
C ASP A 92 17.89 -1.31 -14.46
N ARG A 93 19.00 -2.01 -14.70
CA ARG A 93 20.28 -1.66 -14.09
C ARG A 93 20.87 -0.33 -14.58
N TYR A 94 20.31 0.25 -15.64
CA TYR A 94 20.75 1.51 -16.25
C TYR A 94 19.75 2.66 -16.04
N ALA A 95 18.62 2.42 -15.38
CA ALA A 95 17.64 3.47 -15.13
C ALA A 95 18.23 4.59 -14.26
N SER A 96 17.94 5.83 -14.65
CA SER A 96 18.33 6.99 -13.86
C SER A 96 17.55 7.06 -12.55
N LEU A 97 18.12 7.73 -11.54
CA LEU A 97 17.43 8.01 -10.28
C LEU A 97 16.06 8.68 -10.47
N ASN A 98 15.95 9.59 -11.45
CA ASN A 98 14.68 10.25 -11.77
C ASN A 98 13.64 9.29 -12.36
N ALA A 99 14.07 8.32 -13.18
CA ALA A 99 13.18 7.29 -13.73
C ALA A 99 12.64 6.40 -12.60
N PHE A 100 13.53 5.92 -11.71
CA PHE A 100 13.16 5.17 -10.52
C PHE A 100 12.23 5.94 -9.58
N ARG A 101 12.49 7.22 -9.31
CA ARG A 101 11.64 8.06 -8.44
C ARG A 101 10.20 8.18 -8.94
N LYS A 102 10.01 8.19 -10.27
CA LYS A 102 8.71 8.30 -10.93
C LYS A 102 8.00 6.95 -11.08
N ASP A 103 8.74 5.85 -10.95
CA ASP A 103 8.20 4.50 -10.96
C ASP A 103 7.29 4.28 -9.75
N TRP A 104 6.21 3.54 -9.94
CA TRP A 104 5.19 3.32 -8.91
C TRP A 104 5.39 2.01 -8.13
N THR A 105 6.16 1.08 -8.69
CA THR A 105 6.21 -0.33 -8.28
C THR A 105 6.74 -0.46 -6.87
N LEU A 106 7.81 0.25 -6.50
CA LEU A 106 8.33 0.19 -5.14
C LEU A 106 7.35 0.74 -4.09
N TYR A 107 6.59 1.80 -4.41
CA TYR A 107 5.56 2.32 -3.51
C TYR A 107 4.39 1.32 -3.33
N HIS A 108 4.06 0.56 -4.38
CA HIS A 108 3.07 -0.52 -4.34
C HIS A 108 3.54 -1.65 -3.41
N GLU A 109 4.74 -2.18 -3.63
CA GLU A 109 5.27 -3.28 -2.82
C GLU A 109 5.49 -2.88 -1.35
N LEU A 110 5.99 -1.66 -1.10
CA LEU A 110 6.11 -1.14 0.27
C LEU A 110 4.75 -1.05 0.97
N SER A 111 3.67 -0.72 0.24
CA SER A 111 2.32 -0.63 0.82
C SER A 111 1.86 -1.99 1.35
N HIS A 112 2.19 -3.10 0.67
CA HIS A 112 1.84 -4.44 1.15
C HIS A 112 2.43 -4.79 2.52
N LEU A 113 3.55 -4.18 2.92
CA LEU A 113 4.19 -4.43 4.22
C LEU A 113 3.39 -3.87 5.41
N TYR A 114 2.42 -2.99 5.16
CA TYR A 114 1.53 -2.43 6.19
C TYR A 114 0.31 -3.30 6.47
N LEU A 115 0.09 -4.34 5.67
CA LEU A 115 -1.01 -5.29 5.84
C LEU A 115 -0.50 -6.67 6.25
N PRO A 116 -1.32 -7.47 6.96
CA PRO A 116 -1.03 -8.88 7.14
C PRO A 116 -1.14 -9.63 5.80
N LEU A 117 -0.48 -10.76 5.68
CA LEU A 117 -0.79 -11.70 4.59
C LEU A 117 -2.20 -12.26 4.80
N LEU A 118 -3.07 -11.99 3.83
CA LEU A 118 -4.45 -12.47 3.78
C LEU A 118 -4.55 -13.80 3.02
N PRO A 119 -5.64 -14.58 3.13
CA PRO A 119 -5.91 -15.69 2.21
C PRO A 119 -6.23 -15.17 0.80
N TYR A 120 -6.12 -16.03 -0.24
CA TYR A 120 -6.36 -15.63 -1.64
C TYR A 120 -7.73 -14.99 -1.89
N THR A 121 -8.77 -15.41 -1.15
CA THR A 121 -10.11 -14.79 -1.19
C THR A 121 -10.13 -13.34 -0.73
N GLY A 122 -9.13 -12.91 0.03
CA GLY A 122 -8.93 -11.55 0.51
C GLY A 122 -7.81 -10.78 -0.21
N PHE A 123 -7.18 -11.34 -1.26
CA PHE A 123 -6.11 -10.64 -1.98
C PHE A 123 -6.60 -9.34 -2.63
N TRP A 124 -7.87 -9.25 -3.03
CA TRP A 124 -8.45 -8.00 -3.50
C TRP A 124 -8.30 -6.84 -2.50
N LEU A 125 -8.27 -7.11 -1.18
CA LEU A 125 -7.94 -6.09 -0.18
C LEU A 125 -6.45 -5.73 -0.23
N SER A 126 -5.57 -6.73 -0.27
CA SER A 126 -4.12 -6.50 -0.30
C SER A 126 -3.68 -5.71 -1.55
N GLU A 127 -4.08 -6.19 -2.73
CA GLU A 127 -3.78 -5.58 -4.02
C GLU A 127 -4.48 -4.24 -4.19
N GLY A 128 -5.73 -4.14 -3.70
CA GLY A 128 -6.48 -2.89 -3.71
C GLY A 128 -5.86 -1.81 -2.85
N PHE A 129 -5.38 -2.18 -1.66
CA PHE A 129 -4.68 -1.27 -0.76
C PHE A 129 -3.41 -0.74 -1.42
N ALA A 130 -2.55 -1.62 -1.94
CA ALA A 130 -1.32 -1.21 -2.59
C ALA A 130 -1.57 -0.35 -3.84
N SER A 131 -2.58 -0.70 -4.65
CA SER A 131 -2.99 0.07 -5.84
C SER A 131 -3.50 1.47 -5.50
N TYR A 132 -4.18 1.64 -4.37
CA TYR A 132 -4.60 2.96 -3.90
C TYR A 132 -3.44 3.73 -3.27
N MET A 133 -2.75 3.12 -2.31
CA MET A 133 -1.72 3.77 -1.51
C MET A 133 -0.49 4.15 -2.31
N GLN A 134 -0.11 3.41 -3.36
CA GLN A 134 0.97 3.85 -4.25
C GLN A 134 0.71 5.28 -4.78
N ASN A 135 -0.56 5.60 -5.11
CA ASN A 135 -0.91 6.90 -5.68
C ASN A 135 -0.99 7.96 -4.58
N VAL A 136 -1.49 7.61 -3.39
CA VAL A 136 -1.52 8.51 -2.22
C VAL A 136 -0.09 8.90 -1.81
N ILE A 137 0.81 7.92 -1.64
CA ILE A 137 2.22 8.15 -1.27
C ILE A 137 2.92 9.02 -2.31
N MET A 138 2.76 8.69 -3.60
CA MET A 138 3.37 9.47 -4.68
C MET A 138 2.85 10.90 -4.72
N ARG A 139 1.54 11.12 -4.47
CA ARG A 139 0.96 12.46 -4.42
C ARG A 139 1.45 13.25 -3.21
N ASP A 140 1.34 12.68 -2.03
CA ASP A 140 1.68 13.35 -0.77
C ASP A 140 3.18 13.69 -0.70
N SER A 141 4.02 12.97 -1.44
CA SER A 141 5.45 13.22 -1.57
C SER A 141 5.86 14.04 -2.80
N GLY A 142 4.89 14.63 -3.51
CA GLY A 142 5.11 15.51 -4.67
C GLY A 142 5.65 14.82 -5.93
N VAL A 143 5.65 13.49 -6.00
CA VAL A 143 6.06 12.72 -7.20
C VAL A 143 5.01 12.86 -8.30
N ILE A 144 3.73 12.94 -7.93
CA ILE A 144 2.63 13.24 -8.84
C ILE A 144 1.79 14.39 -8.32
N SER A 145 1.19 15.16 -9.22
CA SER A 145 0.22 16.21 -8.87
C SER A 145 -1.13 15.63 -8.48
N GLN A 146 -2.00 16.44 -7.85
CA GLN A 146 -3.39 16.07 -7.58
C GLN A 146 -4.15 15.68 -8.86
N ALA A 147 -3.93 16.41 -9.97
CA ALA A 147 -4.55 16.08 -11.25
C ALA A 147 -4.11 14.70 -11.77
N GLN A 148 -2.81 14.38 -11.64
CA GLN A 148 -2.28 13.06 -12.00
C GLN A 148 -2.80 11.96 -11.07
N PHE A 149 -2.92 12.21 -9.77
CA PHE A 149 -3.53 11.28 -8.82
C PHE A 149 -4.94 10.88 -9.25
N VAL A 150 -5.80 11.87 -9.54
CA VAL A 150 -7.18 11.63 -9.99
C VAL A 150 -7.22 10.91 -11.34
N GLN A 151 -6.36 11.32 -12.29
CA GLN A 151 -6.25 10.68 -13.60
C GLN A 151 -5.87 9.20 -13.48
N ARG A 152 -4.86 8.88 -12.66
CA ARG A 152 -4.34 7.51 -12.49
C ARG A 152 -5.39 6.59 -11.86
N LEU A 153 -6.04 7.03 -10.78
CA LEU A 153 -7.12 6.27 -10.15
C LEU A 153 -8.30 6.06 -11.11
N ASN A 154 -8.74 7.12 -11.79
CA ASN A 154 -9.85 6.99 -12.74
C ASN A 154 -9.50 6.04 -13.90
N ALA A 155 -8.28 6.11 -14.45
CA ALA A 155 -7.84 5.19 -15.51
C ALA A 155 -7.82 3.73 -15.03
N GLY A 156 -7.40 3.50 -13.79
CA GLY A 156 -7.50 2.18 -13.15
C GLY A 156 -8.93 1.68 -13.02
N PHE A 157 -9.83 2.55 -12.58
CA PHE A 157 -11.25 2.24 -12.47
C PHE A 157 -11.89 1.92 -13.83
N GLU A 158 -11.53 2.63 -14.90
CA GLU A 158 -11.97 2.28 -16.26
C GLU A 158 -11.50 0.89 -16.69
N ARG A 159 -10.24 0.52 -16.39
CA ARG A 159 -9.76 -0.85 -16.70
C ARG A 159 -10.54 -1.93 -15.96
N ALA A 160 -10.88 -1.70 -14.69
CA ALA A 160 -11.75 -2.63 -13.95
C ALA A 160 -13.19 -2.66 -14.48
N ARG A 161 -13.78 -1.52 -14.85
CA ARG A 161 -15.11 -1.48 -15.49
C ARG A 161 -15.13 -2.31 -16.77
N LEU A 162 -14.12 -2.15 -17.61
CA LEU A 162 -13.98 -2.94 -18.85
C LEU A 162 -13.83 -4.44 -18.54
N GLN A 163 -13.00 -4.81 -17.58
CA GLN A 163 -12.78 -6.21 -17.24
C GLN A 163 -14.00 -6.86 -16.55
N THR A 164 -14.82 -6.08 -15.84
CA THR A 164 -16.08 -6.56 -15.23
C THR A 164 -17.07 -7.08 -16.27
N LYS A 165 -17.01 -6.62 -17.52
CA LYS A 165 -17.85 -7.13 -18.62
C LYS A 165 -17.64 -8.64 -18.86
N THR A 166 -16.42 -9.14 -18.68
CA THR A 166 -16.05 -10.54 -18.95
C THR A 166 -15.73 -11.34 -17.68
N LYS A 167 -15.52 -10.67 -16.55
CA LYS A 167 -15.20 -11.29 -15.26
C LYS A 167 -16.32 -10.94 -14.28
N GLN A 168 -17.41 -11.71 -14.28
CA GLN A 168 -18.62 -11.37 -13.51
C GLN A 168 -18.74 -12.12 -12.17
N GLN A 169 -17.77 -12.99 -11.85
CA GLN A 169 -17.74 -13.73 -10.59
C GLN A 169 -17.72 -12.81 -9.36
N PRO A 170 -18.22 -13.26 -8.20
CA PRO A 170 -18.02 -12.56 -6.94
C PRO A 170 -16.55 -12.20 -6.70
N LEU A 171 -16.26 -11.01 -6.15
CA LEU A 171 -14.90 -10.49 -6.02
C LEU A 171 -13.97 -11.42 -5.21
N ASN A 172 -14.45 -12.03 -4.13
CA ASN A 172 -13.71 -13.00 -3.33
C ASN A 172 -13.32 -14.27 -4.12
N GLU A 173 -14.22 -14.78 -4.96
CA GLU A 173 -13.95 -15.94 -5.82
C GLU A 173 -12.96 -15.57 -6.91
N LEU A 174 -13.19 -14.44 -7.58
CA LEU A 174 -12.28 -13.97 -8.63
C LEU A 174 -10.88 -13.70 -8.08
N SER A 175 -10.78 -13.09 -6.90
CA SER A 175 -9.52 -12.85 -6.21
C SER A 175 -8.71 -14.14 -6.01
N SER A 176 -9.39 -15.25 -5.74
CA SER A 176 -8.74 -16.55 -5.53
C SER A 176 -8.14 -17.15 -6.80
N ASP A 177 -8.64 -16.73 -7.96
CA ASP A 177 -8.29 -17.31 -9.26
C ASP A 177 -7.79 -16.27 -10.27
N MET A 178 -7.38 -15.10 -9.78
CA MET A 178 -7.19 -13.93 -10.63
C MET A 178 -6.08 -14.10 -11.65
N TRP A 179 -5.02 -14.83 -11.34
CA TRP A 179 -3.90 -15.03 -12.28
C TRP A 179 -4.30 -15.95 -13.43
N ARG A 180 -4.95 -17.08 -13.15
CA ARG A 180 -5.44 -18.02 -14.17
C ARG A 180 -6.45 -17.32 -15.09
N GLN A 181 -7.32 -16.49 -14.52
CA GLN A 181 -8.33 -15.77 -15.28
C GLN A 181 -7.84 -14.45 -15.90
N ARG A 182 -6.60 -14.04 -15.62
CA ARG A 182 -6.05 -12.72 -16.01
C ARG A 182 -6.95 -11.57 -15.55
N ALA A 183 -7.47 -11.66 -14.34
CA ALA A 183 -8.48 -10.77 -13.79
C ALA A 183 -7.93 -9.70 -12.81
N GLN A 184 -6.62 -9.44 -12.90
CA GLN A 184 -5.92 -8.52 -11.99
C GLN A 184 -6.51 -7.11 -12.04
N GLN A 185 -6.81 -6.56 -13.22
CA GLN A 185 -7.34 -5.19 -13.30
C GLN A 185 -8.64 -5.03 -12.50
N ARG A 186 -9.56 -5.99 -12.61
CA ARG A 186 -10.80 -6.02 -11.85
C ARG A 186 -10.52 -6.16 -10.35
N VAL A 187 -9.70 -7.12 -9.96
CA VAL A 187 -9.40 -7.36 -8.53
C VAL A 187 -8.75 -6.14 -7.88
N TYR A 188 -7.67 -5.63 -8.49
CA TYR A 188 -6.84 -4.56 -7.95
C TYR A 188 -7.64 -3.26 -7.85
N TRP A 189 -8.28 -2.84 -8.94
CA TRP A 189 -8.95 -1.55 -8.97
C TRP A 189 -10.32 -1.55 -8.29
N THR A 190 -10.99 -2.71 -8.15
CA THR A 190 -12.19 -2.81 -7.30
C THR A 190 -11.82 -2.73 -5.82
N GLY A 191 -10.70 -3.34 -5.42
CA GLY A 191 -10.14 -3.15 -4.09
C GLY A 191 -9.66 -1.72 -3.82
N ALA A 192 -9.05 -1.06 -4.81
CA ALA A 192 -8.68 0.36 -4.67
C ALA A 192 -9.92 1.25 -4.50
N ALA A 193 -11.01 0.95 -5.20
CA ALA A 193 -12.28 1.66 -5.03
C ALA A 193 -12.88 1.46 -3.62
N PHE A 194 -12.75 0.27 -3.03
CA PHE A 194 -13.11 0.02 -1.63
C PHE A 194 -12.35 0.98 -0.68
N PHE A 195 -11.04 1.13 -0.86
CA PHE A 195 -10.24 2.02 -0.01
C PHE A 195 -10.51 3.51 -0.27
N VAL A 196 -10.82 3.90 -1.51
CA VAL A 196 -11.27 5.26 -1.82
C VAL A 196 -12.58 5.59 -1.10
N GLU A 197 -13.58 4.71 -1.15
CA GLU A 197 -14.84 4.94 -0.44
C GLU A 197 -14.65 4.94 1.08
N ALA A 198 -13.74 4.10 1.59
CA ALA A 198 -13.38 4.09 3.00
C ALA A 198 -12.71 5.40 3.43
N ASP A 199 -11.72 5.90 2.68
CA ASP A 199 -11.01 7.13 3.01
C ASP A 199 -11.94 8.35 2.95
N LEU A 200 -12.81 8.43 1.94
CA LEU A 200 -13.86 9.46 1.87
C LEU A 200 -14.82 9.42 3.06
N ALA A 201 -15.14 8.23 3.59
CA ALA A 201 -16.00 8.08 4.76
C ALA A 201 -15.27 8.44 6.07
N LEU A 202 -13.96 8.16 6.15
CA LEU A 202 -13.11 8.53 7.28
C LEU A 202 -12.86 10.04 7.34
N GLN A 203 -12.70 10.71 6.20
CA GLN A 203 -12.51 12.17 6.15
C GLN A 203 -13.66 12.94 6.78
N LYS A 204 -14.90 12.42 6.68
CA LYS A 204 -16.08 13.00 7.36
C LYS A 204 -15.98 12.97 8.88
N GLN A 205 -15.07 12.17 9.42
CA GLN A 205 -14.80 12.00 10.85
C GLN A 205 -13.44 12.62 11.25
N GLY A 206 -12.80 13.40 10.36
CA GLY A 206 -11.49 14.00 10.61
C GLY A 206 -10.34 12.99 10.60
N LEU A 207 -10.52 11.81 10.00
CA LEU A 207 -9.51 10.77 9.85
C LEU A 207 -9.16 10.57 8.37
N SER A 208 -8.03 9.93 8.11
CA SER A 208 -7.69 9.38 6.79
C SER A 208 -7.37 7.89 6.89
N LEU A 209 -7.48 7.16 5.79
CA LEU A 209 -7.05 5.77 5.71
C LEU A 209 -5.60 5.61 6.17
N ALA A 210 -4.70 6.48 5.69
CA ALA A 210 -3.30 6.49 6.07
C ALA A 210 -3.12 6.62 7.59
N SER A 211 -3.90 7.48 8.25
CA SER A 211 -3.84 7.65 9.71
C SER A 211 -4.31 6.40 10.47
N VAL A 212 -5.31 5.67 9.97
CA VAL A 212 -5.80 4.43 10.56
C VAL A 212 -4.78 3.30 10.39
N ILE A 213 -4.18 3.18 9.20
CA ILE A 213 -3.13 2.19 8.93
C ILE A 213 -1.87 2.44 9.76
N LYS A 214 -1.49 3.71 9.95
CA LYS A 214 -0.39 4.08 10.84
C LYS A 214 -0.62 3.58 12.27
N ARG A 215 -1.84 3.73 12.80
CA ARG A 215 -2.22 3.19 14.11
C ARG A 215 -2.21 1.66 14.10
N TYR A 216 -2.71 1.03 13.05
CA TYR A 216 -2.70 -0.42 12.89
C TYR A 216 -1.28 -0.99 12.94
N GLN A 217 -0.34 -0.36 12.23
CA GLN A 217 1.06 -0.79 12.26
C GLN A 217 1.67 -0.73 13.66
N ALA A 218 1.37 0.34 14.40
CA ALA A 218 1.96 0.55 15.71
C ALA A 218 1.47 -0.44 16.78
N CYS A 219 0.23 -0.95 16.69
CA CYS A 219 -0.38 -1.75 17.76
C CYS A 219 -0.71 -3.19 17.41
N CYS A 220 -1.08 -3.45 16.15
CA CYS A 220 -2.05 -4.50 15.86
C CYS A 220 -1.68 -5.33 14.63
N ARG A 221 -0.66 -4.92 13.87
CA ARG A 221 -0.21 -5.65 12.69
C ARG A 221 0.35 -7.01 13.09
N THR A 222 -0.20 -8.05 12.47
CA THR A 222 0.27 -9.43 12.55
C THR A 222 0.85 -9.86 11.22
N ALA A 223 1.65 -10.93 11.20
CA ALA A 223 2.19 -11.47 9.96
C ALA A 223 1.10 -12.02 9.03
N ARG A 224 0.08 -12.66 9.60
CA ARG A 224 -1.05 -13.28 8.89
C ARG A 224 -2.36 -12.94 9.57
N SER A 225 -3.43 -12.83 8.80
CA SER A 225 -4.78 -12.61 9.32
C SER A 225 -5.85 -13.04 8.31
N SER A 226 -7.08 -13.22 8.79
CA SER A 226 -8.24 -13.29 7.88
C SER A 226 -8.67 -11.88 7.49
N ALA A 227 -9.25 -11.73 6.29
CA ALA A 227 -9.80 -10.46 5.83
C ALA A 227 -10.78 -9.85 6.86
N ARG A 228 -11.69 -10.66 7.40
CA ARG A 228 -12.67 -10.21 8.40
C ARG A 228 -12.02 -9.70 9.69
N THR A 229 -10.96 -10.35 10.16
CA THR A 229 -10.26 -9.93 11.39
C THR A 229 -9.53 -8.62 11.14
N PHE A 230 -8.79 -8.52 10.04
CA PHE A 230 -8.12 -7.29 9.63
C PHE A 230 -9.08 -6.09 9.54
N ILE A 231 -10.20 -6.25 8.84
CA ILE A 231 -11.21 -5.20 8.66
C ILE A 231 -11.84 -4.76 9.99
N LYS A 232 -12.08 -5.69 10.92
CA LYS A 232 -12.58 -5.37 12.27
C LYS A 232 -11.58 -4.56 13.09
N GLU A 233 -10.28 -4.83 12.96
CA GLU A 233 -9.26 -4.01 13.63
C GLU A 233 -9.24 -2.57 13.09
N LEU A 234 -9.41 -2.38 11.78
CA LEU A 234 -9.50 -1.02 11.21
C LEU A 234 -10.74 -0.25 11.71
N ASP A 235 -11.88 -0.93 11.85
CA ASP A 235 -13.09 -0.34 12.43
C ASP A 235 -12.90 0.05 13.89
N LYS A 236 -12.26 -0.82 14.70
CA LYS A 236 -11.89 -0.52 16.09
C LYS A 236 -10.99 0.73 16.19
N LEU A 237 -9.99 0.83 15.32
CA LEU A 237 -9.03 1.94 15.32
C LEU A 237 -9.61 3.26 14.79
N SER A 238 -10.59 3.18 13.89
CA SER A 238 -11.33 4.34 13.39
C SER A 238 -12.55 4.69 14.25
N ARG A 239 -12.93 3.83 15.21
CA ARG A 239 -14.16 3.94 16.02
C ARG A 239 -15.40 4.08 15.13
N SER A 240 -15.44 3.30 14.05
CA SER A 240 -16.51 3.34 13.06
C SER A 240 -16.85 1.93 12.58
N SER A 241 -17.86 1.79 11.72
CA SER A 241 -18.18 0.55 11.00
C SER A 241 -17.91 0.67 9.50
N VAL A 242 -17.08 1.63 9.07
CA VAL A 242 -16.84 1.95 7.66
C VAL A 242 -16.34 0.72 6.91
N PHE A 243 -15.33 0.04 7.46
CA PHE A 243 -14.65 -1.06 6.78
C PHE A 243 -15.53 -2.32 6.76
N THR A 244 -16.19 -2.69 7.85
CA THR A 244 -17.07 -3.87 7.86
C THR A 244 -18.30 -3.69 6.97
N THR A 245 -18.92 -2.51 6.96
CA THR A 245 -20.05 -2.19 6.06
C THR A 245 -19.63 -2.27 4.59
N LEU A 246 -18.49 -1.65 4.24
CA LEU A 246 -17.97 -1.75 2.87
C LEU A 246 -17.58 -3.20 2.54
N TYR A 247 -16.97 -3.93 3.46
CA TYR A 247 -16.51 -5.30 3.21
C TYR A 247 -17.67 -6.22 2.89
N ALA A 248 -18.79 -6.11 3.61
CA ALA A 248 -20.01 -6.84 3.32
C ALA A 248 -20.54 -6.57 1.89
N LYS A 249 -20.40 -5.33 1.40
CA LYS A 249 -20.85 -4.92 0.06
C LYS A 249 -19.86 -5.27 -1.07
N TYR A 250 -18.55 -5.31 -0.78
CA TYR A 250 -17.51 -5.51 -1.79
C TYR A 250 -17.11 -6.97 -1.95
N ASN A 251 -17.07 -7.74 -0.84
CA ASN A 251 -16.50 -9.07 -0.84
C ASN A 251 -17.17 -10.02 -1.84
N THR A 252 -18.47 -9.87 -2.07
CA THR A 252 -19.24 -10.68 -3.03
C THR A 252 -19.73 -9.89 -4.24
N ARG A 253 -19.18 -8.70 -4.47
CA ARG A 253 -19.65 -7.83 -5.55
C ARG A 253 -19.31 -8.42 -6.92
N THR A 254 -20.25 -8.31 -7.85
CA THR A 254 -20.09 -8.74 -9.25
C THR A 254 -19.92 -7.57 -10.22
N ASP A 255 -20.33 -6.36 -9.83
CA ASP A 255 -20.17 -5.11 -10.58
C ASP A 255 -18.97 -4.27 -10.11
N PHE A 256 -18.71 -3.16 -10.82
CA PHE A 256 -17.73 -2.16 -10.40
C PHE A 256 -18.45 -0.96 -9.73
N PRO A 257 -18.00 -0.48 -8.56
CA PRO A 257 -18.61 0.68 -7.88
C PRO A 257 -18.68 1.94 -8.74
N ALA A 258 -19.72 2.74 -8.48
CA ALA A 258 -19.86 4.09 -9.01
C ALA A 258 -18.98 5.10 -8.25
N VAL A 259 -17.66 5.01 -8.41
CA VAL A 259 -16.72 6.06 -7.94
C VAL A 259 -16.46 7.07 -9.06
N THR A 260 -16.71 8.34 -8.76
CA THR A 260 -16.63 9.47 -9.70
C THR A 260 -15.33 10.27 -9.55
N LYS A 261 -14.91 10.96 -10.61
CA LYS A 261 -13.79 11.92 -10.54
C LYS A 261 -14.02 13.03 -9.51
N ALA A 262 -15.27 13.46 -9.32
CA ALA A 262 -15.62 14.46 -8.32
C ALA A 262 -15.38 13.97 -6.89
N GLN A 263 -15.60 12.68 -6.61
CA GLN A 263 -15.20 12.06 -5.34
C GLN A 263 -13.69 11.98 -5.21
N LEU A 264 -12.98 11.56 -6.27
CA LEU A 264 -11.52 11.48 -6.26
C LEU A 264 -10.84 12.83 -6.01
N ASN A 265 -11.40 13.94 -6.52
CA ASN A 265 -10.88 15.29 -6.27
C ASN A 265 -10.97 15.74 -4.81
N LYS A 266 -11.81 15.10 -3.98
CA LYS A 266 -11.95 15.43 -2.56
C LYS A 266 -10.89 14.76 -1.68
N LEU A 267 -10.23 13.73 -2.20
CA LEU A 267 -9.17 12.99 -1.51
C LEU A 267 -7.83 13.74 -1.55
#